data_AF-A0A8W8MRC3-F1
#
_entry.id   AF-A0A8W8MRC3-F1
#
_cell.length_a   1.000
_cell.length_b   1.000
_cell.length_c   1.000
_cell.angle_alpha   90.00
_cell.angle_beta   90.00
_cell.angle_gamma   90.00
#
_symmetry.space_group_name_H-M   'P 1'
#
loop_
_entity.id
_entity.type
_entity.pdbx_description
1 polymer ?
#
loop_
_entity_poly.entity_id
_entity_poly.type
_entity_poly.pdbx_seq_one_letter_code
_entity_poly.pdbx_strand_id
1 'polypeptide(L)'
;MPKPDIQQVSPVVAEQERAVSELNETMHNDEPHMPLKKGIKRRKKRAPTRRSSSTKGKRRLTRKKKQGRRRISSLRKNLKKKKTLKAKRKTINKKKTSYKGTPIFKKKIMSYLSELNTTMAELSELALFSDPPNQVAVHKIYFQETRPISSFDSDNAPLEFSIPGNGGEYLDLRKSRLYIKAKITKSDGTALAALEKTGIVNLPLQSLFSQIDVYMNGTCVSQNANNYPWKAYLKVLLSTGMSASDSQMQTQLQWPDGEGIGDPDPAAGTNMSLRKRYVFTQKSRTFDLEGPLYLDCFYLDKYLINGVDIQLRLFRSKNEFVLMSKESSPSYKVTILDAVFKACKVKVDSAILVNHTNAILKSPAMYNYLKTDVKMTTISDKTSEFYWDDIWNGKRPSKVYVTFVKQSAVNGSYVDNPFNFEHFDLSEIVLYVNGEPTPVRPMKLDFGDNKNFVTPLCNLYQSSEKWLKDESLIINREKFATGYAIYAFDLVPTDLGEGYINLVHQGNVGVYARFSKPTTVTISAIAFCECPGLLLIDNTREPLQQGDNAGTKNSCQALTAYKLDDVNAR
;
A
#
# COMPACT_ATOMS: atom_id res chain seq x y z
N MET A 1 -27.91 62.08 -6.22
CA MET A 1 -28.00 60.77 -5.55
C MET A 1 -28.28 59.71 -6.60
N PRO A 2 -27.32 58.85 -6.98
CA PRO A 2 -27.58 57.74 -7.89
C PRO A 2 -28.00 56.48 -7.13
N LYS A 3 -28.82 55.65 -7.79
CA LYS A 3 -29.40 54.38 -7.31
C LYS A 3 -28.33 53.30 -7.08
N PRO A 4 -28.54 52.32 -6.17
CA PRO A 4 -27.58 51.25 -5.94
C PRO A 4 -27.67 50.15 -7.02
N ASP A 5 -26.49 49.65 -7.41
CA ASP A 5 -26.27 48.57 -8.37
C ASP A 5 -26.75 47.21 -7.83
N ILE A 6 -27.36 46.42 -8.72
CA ILE A 6 -27.81 45.04 -8.49
C ILE A 6 -26.61 44.12 -8.76
N GLN A 7 -26.13 43.41 -7.74
CA GLN A 7 -25.11 42.37 -7.89
C GLN A 7 -25.69 41.14 -8.61
N GLN A 8 -25.09 40.75 -9.74
CA GLN A 8 -25.34 39.47 -10.39
C GLN A 8 -24.61 38.35 -9.65
N VAL A 9 -25.36 37.40 -9.09
CA VAL A 9 -24.84 36.18 -8.46
C VAL A 9 -24.41 35.19 -9.54
N SER A 10 -23.26 34.53 -9.37
CA SER A 10 -22.75 33.56 -10.33
C SER A 10 -23.62 32.28 -10.39
N PRO A 11 -23.74 31.61 -11.56
CA PRO A 11 -24.62 30.45 -11.73
C PRO A 11 -24.34 29.29 -10.76
N VAL A 12 -23.08 29.14 -10.36
CA VAL A 12 -22.61 28.06 -9.47
C VAL A 12 -23.09 28.25 -8.03
N VAL A 13 -23.19 29.50 -7.56
CA VAL A 13 -23.67 29.81 -6.20
C VAL A 13 -25.18 29.60 -6.11
N ALA A 14 -25.93 29.94 -7.16
CA ALA A 14 -27.38 29.72 -7.23
C ALA A 14 -27.76 28.22 -7.27
N GLU A 15 -26.89 27.37 -7.83
CA GLU A 15 -27.11 25.92 -7.89
C GLU A 15 -26.78 25.24 -6.56
N GLN A 16 -25.77 25.73 -5.82
CA GLN A 16 -25.48 25.29 -4.45
C GLN A 16 -26.62 25.63 -3.48
N GLU A 17 -27.23 26.81 -3.59
CA GLU A 17 -28.35 27.21 -2.72
C GLU A 17 -29.63 26.39 -2.99
N ARG A 18 -29.90 26.00 -4.24
CA ARG A 18 -31.03 25.10 -4.59
C ARG A 18 -30.85 23.69 -4.04
N ALA A 19 -29.64 23.13 -4.12
CA ALA A 19 -29.37 21.80 -3.59
C ALA A 19 -29.56 21.74 -2.06
N VAL A 20 -29.27 22.84 -1.35
CA VAL A 20 -29.47 22.96 0.10
C VAL A 20 -30.96 23.09 0.46
N SER A 21 -31.80 23.72 -0.38
CA SER A 21 -33.24 23.79 -0.10
C SER A 21 -33.97 22.46 -0.31
N GLU A 22 -33.60 21.69 -1.34
CA GLU A 22 -34.19 20.36 -1.62
C GLU A 22 -33.85 19.32 -0.51
N LEU A 23 -32.67 19.44 0.10
CA LEU A 23 -32.29 18.62 1.27
C LEU A 23 -33.10 18.96 2.53
N ASN A 24 -33.55 20.21 2.68
CA ASN A 24 -34.35 20.61 3.84
C ASN A 24 -35.83 20.19 3.73
N GLU A 25 -36.38 20.11 2.51
CA GLU A 25 -37.77 19.63 2.30
C GLU A 25 -37.94 18.12 2.51
N THR A 26 -36.89 17.33 2.22
CA THR A 26 -36.93 15.88 2.43
C THR A 26 -36.84 15.47 3.91
N MET A 27 -36.29 16.32 4.77
CA MET A 27 -36.20 16.07 6.22
C MET A 27 -37.53 16.32 6.97
N HIS A 28 -38.53 16.94 6.36
CA HIS A 28 -39.80 17.27 7.03
C HIS A 28 -40.95 16.27 6.79
N ASN A 29 -40.78 15.27 5.92
CA ASN A 29 -41.89 14.42 5.47
C ASN A 29 -41.86 12.95 5.91
N ASP A 30 -40.90 12.51 6.72
CA ASP A 30 -40.83 11.11 7.18
C ASP A 30 -41.05 10.96 8.70
N GLU A 31 -42.31 10.98 9.13
CA GLU A 31 -42.74 10.38 10.41
C GLU A 31 -43.45 9.02 10.16
N PRO A 32 -43.04 7.91 10.80
CA PRO A 32 -43.70 6.62 10.59
C PRO A 32 -44.92 6.43 11.50
N HIS A 33 -46.08 6.19 10.87
CA HIS A 33 -47.32 5.73 11.50
C HIS A 33 -47.20 4.30 12.08
N MET A 34 -47.59 4.14 13.34
CA MET A 34 -47.64 2.86 14.07
C MET A 34 -49.03 2.19 13.92
N PRO A 35 -49.18 0.85 13.68
CA PRO A 35 -50.49 0.21 13.69
C PRO A 35 -50.87 -0.44 15.03
N LEU A 36 -52.14 -0.26 15.39
CA LEU A 36 -52.83 -0.72 16.60
C LEU A 36 -53.11 -2.23 16.68
N LYS A 37 -53.14 -2.72 17.93
CA LYS A 37 -53.56 -4.07 18.37
C LYS A 37 -54.98 -4.46 17.91
N LYS A 38 -55.15 -5.74 17.54
CA LYS A 38 -56.43 -6.47 17.72
C LYS A 38 -56.17 -7.83 18.36
N GLY A 39 -56.89 -8.11 19.45
CA GLY A 39 -56.89 -9.41 20.13
C GLY A 39 -58.05 -10.29 19.68
N ILE A 40 -57.83 -11.60 19.67
CA ILE A 40 -58.89 -12.62 19.63
C ILE A 40 -58.56 -13.75 20.62
N LYS A 41 -59.59 -14.21 21.33
CA LYS A 41 -59.59 -15.11 22.49
C LYS A 41 -59.53 -16.61 22.13
N ARG A 42 -58.87 -17.37 23.03
CA ARG A 42 -59.18 -18.72 23.59
C ARG A 42 -59.47 -19.90 22.65
N ARG A 43 -58.72 -21.01 22.85
CA ARG A 43 -59.30 -22.33 23.18
C ARG A 43 -58.29 -23.31 23.81
N LYS A 44 -58.74 -24.01 24.87
CA LYS A 44 -58.08 -25.16 25.53
C LYS A 44 -58.10 -26.41 24.62
N LYS A 45 -57.09 -27.28 24.71
CA LYS A 45 -57.23 -28.70 25.17
C LYS A 45 -55.93 -29.52 25.01
N ARG A 46 -55.67 -30.29 26.08
CA ARG A 46 -55.21 -31.69 26.16
C ARG A 46 -53.76 -32.07 25.80
N ALA A 47 -53.10 -32.65 26.81
CA ALA A 47 -51.99 -33.60 26.70
C ALA A 47 -52.40 -34.89 25.96
N PRO A 48 -51.42 -35.71 25.53
CA PRO A 48 -51.12 -36.89 26.33
C PRO A 48 -49.62 -37.21 26.52
N THR A 49 -49.42 -38.25 27.32
CA THR A 49 -48.25 -38.78 28.03
C THR A 49 -47.45 -39.85 27.26
N ARG A 50 -46.32 -40.29 27.91
CA ARG A 50 -45.48 -41.51 27.75
C ARG A 50 -44.26 -41.37 26.82
N ARG A 51 -43.05 -41.91 27.08
CA ARG A 51 -42.47 -42.98 27.96
C ARG A 51 -40.96 -42.65 28.09
N SER A 52 -40.34 -42.57 29.28
CA SER A 52 -39.61 -43.59 30.05
C SER A 52 -38.44 -44.34 29.35
N SER A 53 -37.21 -44.12 29.84
CA SER A 53 -36.19 -45.15 30.14
C SER A 53 -35.00 -44.48 30.86
N SER A 54 -34.77 -44.78 32.15
CA SER A 54 -33.66 -45.61 32.68
C SER A 54 -32.40 -44.76 32.96
N THR A 55 -31.67 -44.81 34.08
CA THR A 55 -31.51 -45.83 35.12
C THR A 55 -30.87 -45.21 36.38
N LYS A 56 -31.32 -45.73 37.53
CA LYS A 56 -30.74 -45.82 38.89
C LYS A 56 -29.34 -45.23 39.18
N GLY A 57 -29.26 -44.59 40.36
CA GLY A 57 -28.02 -44.45 41.14
C GLY A 57 -28.23 -43.81 42.52
N LYS A 58 -28.87 -44.52 43.45
CA LYS A 58 -29.00 -44.13 44.88
C LYS A 58 -27.71 -44.42 45.65
N ARG A 59 -27.32 -43.52 46.56
CA ARG A 59 -26.80 -43.80 47.92
C ARG A 59 -27.05 -42.54 48.78
N ARG A 60 -28.00 -42.53 49.74
CA ARG A 60 -27.90 -42.93 51.18
C ARG A 60 -26.71 -42.21 51.88
N LEU A 61 -26.80 -41.53 53.02
CA LEU A 61 -27.60 -41.69 54.25
C LEU A 61 -27.48 -40.43 55.16
N THR A 62 -28.63 -39.93 55.63
CA THR A 62 -29.00 -39.53 57.02
C THR A 62 -27.97 -39.01 58.05
N ARG A 63 -28.31 -37.90 58.74
CA ARG A 63 -28.76 -37.84 60.17
C ARG A 63 -28.95 -36.38 60.65
N LYS A 64 -30.19 -35.99 61.01
CA LYS A 64 -30.73 -35.67 62.37
C LYS A 64 -30.43 -34.25 62.90
N LYS A 65 -31.47 -33.39 62.99
CA LYS A 65 -32.18 -32.91 64.22
C LYS A 65 -31.45 -31.73 64.90
N LYS A 66 -32.05 -30.67 65.46
CA LYS A 66 -33.44 -30.32 65.86
C LYS A 66 -33.45 -28.84 66.32
N GLN A 67 -34.59 -28.14 66.15
CA GLN A 67 -35.30 -27.21 67.08
C GLN A 67 -34.51 -26.14 67.88
N GLY A 68 -34.98 -24.91 68.12
CA GLY A 68 -36.25 -24.23 67.87
C GLY A 68 -36.38 -22.94 68.72
N ARG A 69 -36.92 -21.86 68.12
CA ARG A 69 -37.94 -20.89 68.60
C ARG A 69 -38.02 -20.37 70.07
N ARG A 70 -38.14 -19.01 70.13
CA ARG A 70 -38.87 -18.10 71.10
C ARG A 70 -38.13 -17.71 72.39
N ARG A 71 -38.27 -16.54 73.05
CA ARG A 71 -38.99 -15.23 72.88
C ARG A 71 -38.46 -14.25 73.97
N ILE A 72 -38.33 -12.97 73.63
CA ILE A 72 -38.74 -11.72 74.35
C ILE A 72 -38.52 -11.58 75.88
N SER A 73 -37.80 -10.53 76.30
CA SER A 73 -38.23 -9.64 77.41
C SER A 73 -37.56 -8.25 77.35
N SER A 74 -38.40 -7.23 77.51
CA SER A 74 -38.20 -5.80 77.37
C SER A 74 -37.68 -5.07 78.62
N LEU A 75 -37.23 -3.81 78.40
CA LEU A 75 -37.30 -2.61 79.28
C LEU A 75 -36.21 -2.36 80.33
N ARG A 76 -35.36 -1.35 80.03
CA ARG A 76 -34.84 -0.20 80.85
C ARG A 76 -33.48 0.21 80.22
N LYS A 77 -33.23 1.42 79.70
CA LYS A 77 -33.46 2.75 80.26
C LYS A 77 -33.61 3.84 79.18
N ASN A 78 -34.37 4.84 79.57
CA ASN A 78 -34.97 5.93 78.82
C ASN A 78 -34.03 7.03 78.32
N LEU A 79 -34.49 7.68 77.25
CA LEU A 79 -34.24 9.07 76.89
C LEU A 79 -34.24 10.02 78.11
N LYS A 80 -33.14 10.76 78.30
CA LYS A 80 -33.18 12.14 78.80
C LYS A 80 -32.11 12.96 78.07
N LYS A 81 -32.57 14.09 77.50
CA LYS A 81 -31.84 15.33 77.17
C LYS A 81 -30.91 15.33 75.95
N LYS A 82 -31.56 15.38 74.77
CA LYS A 82 -31.19 16.36 73.72
C LYS A 82 -31.44 17.78 74.28
N LYS A 83 -30.51 18.70 73.98
CA LYS A 83 -30.41 20.13 74.35
C LYS A 83 -29.50 20.43 75.55
N THR A 84 -28.20 20.61 75.28
CA THR A 84 -27.49 21.90 75.41
C THR A 84 -26.08 21.77 74.79
N LEU A 85 -25.56 22.88 74.25
CA LEU A 85 -24.19 23.10 73.75
C LEU A 85 -23.84 22.65 72.32
N LYS A 86 -24.63 23.15 71.36
CA LYS A 86 -24.02 23.86 70.21
C LYS A 86 -23.49 25.20 70.72
N ALA A 87 -22.38 25.66 70.15
CA ALA A 87 -21.75 26.99 70.26
C ALA A 87 -20.72 27.20 71.38
N LYS A 88 -19.46 26.91 71.07
CA LYS A 88 -18.32 27.85 71.07
C LYS A 88 -17.11 27.10 70.49
N ARG A 89 -16.86 27.20 69.19
CA ARG A 89 -16.01 28.24 68.56
C ARG A 89 -14.63 28.34 69.21
N LYS A 90 -13.65 28.09 68.34
CA LYS A 90 -12.47 28.93 68.13
C LYS A 90 -11.26 28.72 69.06
N THR A 91 -10.26 28.09 68.42
CA THR A 91 -8.90 28.63 68.26
C THR A 91 -7.91 28.38 69.40
N ILE A 92 -6.66 28.16 68.97
CA ILE A 92 -5.38 28.37 69.65
C ILE A 92 -4.83 27.11 70.34
N ASN A 93 -4.00 26.32 69.63
CA ASN A 93 -2.53 26.42 69.54
C ASN A 93 -1.79 25.86 70.77
N LYS A 94 -1.10 24.72 70.60
CA LYS A 94 0.39 24.63 70.49
C LYS A 94 0.94 23.26 70.94
N LYS A 95 1.74 22.71 70.02
CA LYS A 95 3.06 22.05 70.20
C LYS A 95 3.17 20.62 70.78
N LYS A 96 3.56 19.76 69.82
CA LYS A 96 4.78 18.90 69.75
C LYS A 96 4.76 17.47 70.33
N THR A 97 5.42 16.61 69.53
CA THR A 97 6.01 15.27 69.77
C THR A 97 5.06 14.09 69.57
N SER A 98 5.41 12.93 68.97
CA SER A 98 6.62 12.42 68.31
C SER A 98 6.31 10.96 67.87
N TYR A 99 6.61 10.58 66.60
CA TYR A 99 6.75 9.19 66.05
C TYR A 99 5.51 8.24 66.15
N LYS A 100 5.06 7.41 65.18
CA LYS A 100 5.60 6.70 63.99
C LYS A 100 4.42 6.22 63.11
N GLY A 101 4.59 6.28 61.78
CA GLY A 101 4.19 5.21 60.84
C GLY A 101 2.77 5.19 60.26
N THR A 102 2.55 5.87 59.13
CA THR A 102 1.45 5.58 58.17
C THR A 102 2.10 5.13 56.86
N PRO A 103 1.64 4.08 56.17
CA PRO A 103 2.30 3.61 54.95
C PRO A 103 2.11 4.66 53.84
N ILE A 104 3.22 5.29 53.47
CA ILE A 104 3.35 6.12 52.27
C ILE A 104 3.33 5.14 51.09
N PHE A 105 2.20 4.99 50.41
CA PHE A 105 2.25 4.61 49.00
C PHE A 105 2.91 5.77 48.28
N LYS A 106 4.22 5.66 48.05
CA LYS A 106 4.97 6.59 47.20
C LYS A 106 4.24 6.65 45.87
N LYS A 107 3.68 7.82 45.54
CA LYS A 107 3.25 8.16 44.18
C LYS A 107 4.49 7.98 43.31
N LYS A 108 4.60 6.84 42.62
CA LYS A 108 5.72 6.56 41.74
C LYS A 108 5.63 7.61 40.63
N ILE A 109 6.53 8.58 40.66
CA ILE A 109 6.66 9.58 39.60
C ILE A 109 7.00 8.77 38.35
N MET A 110 6.03 8.61 37.45
CA MET A 110 6.28 8.05 36.13
C MET A 110 7.14 9.07 35.39
N SER A 111 8.37 8.69 35.04
CA SER A 111 9.23 9.52 34.21
C SER A 111 8.74 9.38 32.77
N TYR A 112 8.02 10.39 32.28
CA TYR A 112 7.73 10.51 30.86
C TYR A 112 8.99 10.96 30.11
N LEU A 113 9.13 10.56 28.84
CA LEU A 113 10.26 10.97 27.98
C LEU A 113 10.29 12.49 27.75
N SER A 114 9.14 13.17 27.86
CA SER A 114 9.05 14.64 27.89
C SER A 114 7.78 15.09 28.61
N GLU A 115 7.75 16.34 29.07
CA GLU A 115 6.56 16.97 29.67
C GLU A 115 5.44 17.21 28.64
N LEU A 116 5.77 17.16 27.34
CA LEU A 116 4.84 17.39 26.24
C LEU A 116 4.16 16.09 25.73
N ASN A 117 4.72 14.93 26.06
CA ASN A 117 4.19 13.63 25.63
C ASN A 117 3.84 12.78 26.85
N THR A 118 2.68 13.06 27.44
CA THR A 118 2.15 12.40 28.63
C THR A 118 1.10 11.33 28.31
N THR A 119 0.89 11.05 27.03
CA THR A 119 -0.11 10.07 26.56
C THR A 119 0.25 8.67 27.07
N MET A 120 -0.60 8.15 27.95
CA MET A 120 -0.50 6.79 28.46
C MET A 120 -1.28 5.87 27.52
N ALA A 121 -0.62 4.85 26.98
CA ALA A 121 -1.29 3.78 26.24
C ALA A 121 -1.58 2.62 27.21
N GLU A 122 -2.82 2.18 27.25
CA GLU A 122 -3.21 0.92 27.87
C GLU A 122 -3.03 -0.20 26.83
N LEU A 123 -2.44 -1.33 27.24
CA LEU A 123 -2.36 -2.52 26.40
C LEU A 123 -3.79 -3.00 26.09
N SER A 124 -4.06 -3.36 24.84
CA SER A 124 -5.39 -3.80 24.39
C SER A 124 -5.94 -4.98 25.20
N GLU A 125 -5.05 -5.82 25.73
CA GLU A 125 -5.30 -6.97 26.58
C GLU A 125 -5.76 -6.58 27.99
N LEU A 126 -5.49 -5.35 28.42
CA LEU A 126 -5.92 -4.79 29.71
C LEU A 126 -7.22 -3.99 29.61
N ALA A 127 -7.60 -3.59 28.39
CA ALA A 127 -8.80 -2.82 28.08
C ALA A 127 -10.09 -3.66 28.11
N LEU A 128 -10.22 -4.51 29.15
CA LEU A 128 -11.24 -5.56 29.31
C LEU A 128 -12.69 -5.04 29.42
N PHE A 129 -12.87 -3.74 29.61
CA PHE A 129 -14.17 -3.09 29.82
C PHE A 129 -14.46 -1.98 28.81
N SER A 130 -13.60 -1.79 27.81
CA SER A 130 -13.87 -0.89 26.68
C SER A 130 -14.16 -1.72 25.44
N ASP A 131 -15.29 -1.46 24.79
CA ASP A 131 -15.51 -1.97 23.45
C ASP A 131 -14.54 -1.27 22.48
N PRO A 132 -14.02 -1.97 21.45
CA PRO A 132 -13.28 -1.32 20.39
C PRO A 132 -14.14 -0.22 19.74
N PRO A 133 -13.55 0.93 19.36
CA PRO A 133 -14.32 2.03 18.79
C PRO A 133 -14.99 1.61 17.48
N ASN A 134 -16.26 2.01 17.30
CA ASN A 134 -16.99 1.77 16.06
C ASN A 134 -16.47 2.68 14.94
N GLN A 135 -16.15 2.09 13.78
CA GLN A 135 -15.93 2.85 12.56
C GLN A 135 -17.29 3.31 12.03
N VAL A 136 -17.53 4.63 12.04
CA VAL A 136 -18.75 5.24 11.50
C VAL A 136 -18.48 6.20 10.34
N ALA A 137 -17.22 6.55 10.10
CA ALA A 137 -16.84 7.60 9.14
C ALA A 137 -16.88 7.15 7.67
N VAL A 138 -16.85 5.84 7.39
CA VAL A 138 -16.87 5.29 6.03
C VAL A 138 -18.16 4.49 5.87
N HIS A 139 -19.09 5.01 5.07
CA HIS A 139 -20.39 4.41 4.87
C HIS A 139 -20.37 3.27 3.85
N LYS A 140 -19.56 3.41 2.80
CA LYS A 140 -19.52 2.44 1.70
C LYS A 140 -18.18 2.49 0.99
N ILE A 141 -17.68 1.33 0.61
CA ILE A 141 -16.56 1.16 -0.32
C ILE A 141 -17.08 0.32 -1.49
N TYR A 142 -16.87 0.78 -2.71
CA TYR A 142 -17.29 0.05 -3.91
C TYR A 142 -16.38 0.37 -5.11
N PHE A 143 -16.46 -0.47 -6.15
CA PHE A 143 -15.71 -0.27 -7.37
C PHE A 143 -16.61 0.36 -8.44
N GLN A 144 -16.21 1.51 -8.95
CA GLN A 144 -16.79 2.09 -10.16
C GLN A 144 -15.98 1.62 -11.36
N GLU A 145 -16.65 1.01 -12.33
CA GLU A 145 -16.02 0.59 -13.59
C GLU A 145 -15.97 1.76 -14.57
N THR A 146 -14.75 2.09 -15.01
CA THR A 146 -14.48 3.11 -16.02
C THR A 146 -13.95 2.41 -17.26
N ARG A 147 -14.63 2.64 -18.39
CA ARG A 147 -14.20 2.16 -19.72
C ARG A 147 -13.21 3.15 -20.35
N PRO A 148 -12.38 2.71 -21.29
CA PRO A 148 -11.45 3.59 -21.99
C PRO A 148 -12.21 4.63 -22.82
N ILE A 149 -11.63 5.82 -22.96
CA ILE A 149 -12.15 6.89 -23.83
C ILE A 149 -11.63 6.70 -25.26
N SER A 150 -10.40 6.21 -25.41
CA SER A 150 -9.80 5.89 -26.71
C SER A 150 -10.19 4.49 -27.19
N SER A 151 -10.34 4.32 -28.51
CA SER A 151 -10.32 2.98 -29.10
C SER A 151 -8.95 2.35 -28.86
N PHE A 152 -8.96 1.06 -28.52
CA PHE A 152 -7.78 0.25 -28.26
C PHE A 152 -7.49 -0.75 -29.39
N ASP A 153 -8.08 -0.53 -30.58
CA ASP A 153 -7.87 -1.37 -31.77
C ASP A 153 -6.47 -1.18 -32.39
N SER A 154 -5.87 -0.01 -32.16
CA SER A 154 -4.52 0.33 -32.63
C SER A 154 -3.48 0.08 -31.56
N ASP A 155 -2.38 -0.58 -31.94
CA ASP A 155 -1.23 -0.82 -31.05
C ASP A 155 -0.46 0.48 -30.72
N ASN A 156 -0.61 1.52 -31.55
CA ASN A 156 0.13 2.79 -31.41
C ASN A 156 -0.59 3.85 -30.55
N ALA A 157 -1.89 3.68 -30.31
CA ALA A 157 -2.67 4.62 -29.51
C ALA A 157 -2.61 4.25 -28.03
N PRO A 158 -2.43 5.22 -27.12
CA PRO A 158 -2.50 4.94 -25.70
C PRO A 158 -3.94 4.58 -25.30
N LEU A 159 -4.04 3.66 -24.34
CA LEU A 159 -5.29 3.33 -23.68
C LEU A 159 -5.56 4.39 -22.59
N GLU A 160 -6.63 5.15 -22.74
CA GLU A 160 -6.92 6.29 -21.85
C GLU A 160 -8.16 6.07 -20.99
N PHE A 161 -8.06 6.34 -19.69
CA PHE A 161 -9.19 6.35 -18.75
C PHE A 161 -9.34 7.71 -18.10
N SER A 162 -10.58 8.18 -17.90
CA SER A 162 -10.88 9.36 -17.10
C SER A 162 -11.83 8.99 -15.97
N ILE A 163 -11.40 9.27 -14.75
CA ILE A 163 -12.15 9.04 -13.52
C ILE A 163 -12.46 10.41 -12.93
N PRO A 164 -13.72 10.86 -13.01
CA PRO A 164 -14.10 12.13 -12.42
C PRO A 164 -13.97 12.06 -10.89
N GLY A 165 -13.36 13.10 -10.32
CA GLY A 165 -13.24 13.38 -8.90
C GLY A 165 -14.44 14.14 -8.34
N ASN A 166 -15.40 14.52 -9.18
CA ASN A 166 -16.63 15.21 -8.79
C ASN A 166 -17.48 14.36 -7.82
N GLY A 167 -18.10 15.03 -6.85
CA GLY A 167 -18.99 14.42 -5.86
C GLY A 167 -18.42 14.41 -4.43
N GLY A 168 -19.14 13.72 -3.53
CA GLY A 168 -18.80 13.60 -2.10
C GLY A 168 -18.01 12.35 -1.73
N GLU A 169 -17.33 11.72 -2.69
CA GLU A 169 -16.64 10.44 -2.49
C GLU A 169 -15.13 10.60 -2.67
N TYR A 170 -14.37 9.88 -1.85
CA TYR A 170 -12.91 9.81 -1.97
C TYR A 170 -12.50 8.64 -2.85
N LEU A 171 -11.23 8.62 -3.26
CA LEU A 171 -10.67 7.56 -4.09
C LEU A 171 -9.58 6.80 -3.33
N ASP A 172 -9.73 5.50 -3.20
CA ASP A 172 -8.69 4.59 -2.71
C ASP A 172 -7.89 4.07 -3.91
N LEU A 173 -6.82 4.80 -4.27
CA LEU A 173 -5.95 4.43 -5.39
C LEU A 173 -5.29 3.07 -5.17
N ARG A 174 -4.95 2.73 -3.92
CA ARG A 174 -4.26 1.48 -3.58
C ARG A 174 -5.11 0.24 -3.81
N LYS A 175 -6.42 0.34 -3.56
CA LYS A 175 -7.37 -0.73 -3.88
C LYS A 175 -7.88 -0.72 -5.31
N SER A 176 -7.69 0.38 -6.04
CA SER A 176 -8.11 0.47 -7.44
C SER A 176 -7.32 -0.50 -8.31
N ARG A 177 -7.94 -1.02 -9.37
CA ARG A 177 -7.38 -2.12 -10.17
C ARG A 177 -7.69 -1.99 -11.65
N LEU A 178 -6.77 -2.45 -12.49
CA LEU A 178 -6.93 -2.56 -13.93
C LEU A 178 -7.36 -3.99 -14.29
N TYR A 179 -8.36 -4.11 -15.15
CA TYR A 179 -8.77 -5.34 -15.80
C TYR A 179 -8.45 -5.25 -17.29
N ILE A 180 -7.81 -6.29 -17.84
CA ILE A 180 -7.53 -6.43 -19.27
C ILE A 180 -7.94 -7.84 -19.69
N LYS A 181 -8.66 -7.95 -20.80
CA LYS A 181 -8.86 -9.20 -21.54
C LYS A 181 -8.11 -9.11 -22.85
N ALA A 182 -7.33 -10.14 -23.19
CA ALA A 182 -6.50 -10.14 -24.39
C ALA A 182 -6.41 -11.55 -25.01
N LYS A 183 -5.81 -11.61 -26.21
CA LYS A 183 -5.40 -12.85 -26.89
C LYS A 183 -4.10 -12.63 -27.66
N ILE A 184 -3.38 -13.71 -27.97
CA ILE A 184 -2.23 -13.68 -28.88
C ILE A 184 -2.68 -14.13 -30.27
N THR A 185 -2.27 -13.43 -31.32
CA THR A 185 -2.53 -13.79 -32.73
C THR A 185 -1.27 -13.67 -33.56
N LYS A 186 -1.31 -14.18 -34.80
CA LYS A 186 -0.29 -13.87 -35.82
C LYS A 186 -0.41 -12.41 -36.26
N SER A 187 0.58 -11.90 -37.00
CA SER A 187 0.59 -10.53 -37.52
C SER A 187 -0.69 -10.16 -38.28
N ASP A 188 -1.17 -11.08 -39.13
CA ASP A 188 -2.40 -10.98 -39.92
C ASP A 188 -3.71 -11.12 -39.10
N GLY A 189 -3.62 -11.37 -37.80
CA GLY A 189 -4.77 -11.56 -36.91
C GLY A 189 -5.34 -12.98 -36.91
N THR A 190 -4.78 -13.91 -37.69
CA THR A 190 -5.19 -15.31 -37.66
C THR A 190 -4.82 -15.98 -36.34
N ALA A 191 -5.56 -17.06 -36.02
CA ALA A 191 -5.36 -17.79 -34.79
C ALA A 191 -4.05 -18.59 -34.80
N LEU A 192 -3.44 -18.74 -33.62
CA LEU A 192 -2.28 -19.60 -33.42
C LEU A 192 -2.64 -21.07 -33.65
N ALA A 193 -1.70 -21.85 -34.21
CA ALA A 193 -1.89 -23.29 -34.33
C ALA A 193 -1.80 -24.01 -32.97
N ALA A 194 -2.11 -25.30 -32.97
CA ALA A 194 -1.79 -26.15 -31.81
C ALA A 194 -0.27 -26.24 -31.65
N LEU A 195 0.23 -26.16 -30.41
CA LEU A 195 1.66 -26.21 -30.09
C LEU A 195 2.50 -25.08 -30.74
N GLU A 196 1.86 -23.99 -31.19
CA GLU A 196 2.58 -22.79 -31.63
C GLU A 196 3.49 -22.30 -30.50
N LYS A 197 4.76 -22.05 -30.82
CA LYS A 197 5.82 -21.87 -29.81
C LYS A 197 5.88 -20.42 -29.32
N THR A 198 4.74 -19.83 -28.93
CA THR A 198 4.68 -18.46 -28.39
C THR A 198 3.91 -18.38 -27.08
N GLY A 199 4.49 -17.69 -26.11
CA GLY A 199 3.94 -17.46 -24.79
C GLY A 199 4.15 -16.01 -24.37
N ILE A 200 3.53 -15.62 -23.26
CA ILE A 200 3.62 -14.26 -22.73
C ILE A 200 4.66 -14.20 -21.60
N VAL A 201 5.40 -13.08 -21.52
CA VAL A 201 6.35 -12.83 -20.42
C VAL A 201 5.65 -12.73 -19.07
N ASN A 202 6.42 -12.71 -17.99
CA ASN A 202 5.88 -12.64 -16.64
C ASN A 202 5.16 -11.31 -16.38
N LEU A 203 4.22 -11.33 -15.43
CA LEU A 203 3.44 -10.16 -15.00
C LEU A 203 2.83 -9.34 -16.18
N PRO A 204 2.13 -9.98 -17.14
CA PRO A 204 1.63 -9.34 -18.36
C PRO A 204 0.74 -8.12 -18.13
N LEU A 205 -0.01 -8.04 -17.03
CA LEU A 205 -0.86 -6.86 -16.77
C LEU A 205 -0.04 -5.57 -16.75
N GLN A 206 1.22 -5.66 -16.30
CA GLN A 206 2.13 -4.53 -16.17
C GLN A 206 3.06 -4.43 -17.38
N SER A 207 3.58 -5.57 -17.86
CA SER A 207 4.53 -5.58 -18.98
C SER A 207 3.90 -5.29 -20.33
N LEU A 208 2.57 -5.36 -20.46
CA LEU A 208 1.82 -4.87 -21.63
C LEU A 208 2.00 -3.39 -21.91
N PHE A 209 2.44 -2.59 -20.92
CA PHE A 209 2.57 -1.15 -21.04
C PHE A 209 4.00 -0.69 -20.77
N SER A 210 4.60 0.05 -21.70
CA SER A 210 5.98 0.58 -21.56
C SER A 210 6.01 1.79 -20.64
N GLN A 211 4.91 2.54 -20.59
CA GLN A 211 4.73 3.75 -19.82
C GLN A 211 3.27 3.87 -19.39
N ILE A 212 3.05 4.32 -18.15
CA ILE A 212 1.73 4.71 -17.66
C ILE A 212 1.83 6.09 -17.03
N ASP A 213 1.11 7.04 -17.60
CA ASP A 213 1.02 8.40 -17.07
C ASP A 213 -0.26 8.58 -16.27
N VAL A 214 -0.14 9.23 -15.12
CA VAL A 214 -1.23 9.59 -14.22
C VAL A 214 -1.28 11.10 -14.13
N TYR A 215 -2.41 11.68 -14.52
CA TYR A 215 -2.69 13.09 -14.34
C TYR A 215 -3.71 13.26 -13.22
N MET A 216 -3.44 14.22 -12.34
CA MET A 216 -4.37 14.71 -11.33
C MET A 216 -4.74 16.14 -11.72
N ASN A 217 -6.01 16.40 -12.03
CA ASN A 217 -6.49 17.69 -12.58
C ASN A 217 -5.64 18.24 -13.74
N GLY A 218 -5.20 17.36 -14.65
CA GLY A 218 -4.38 17.75 -15.81
C GLY A 218 -2.88 17.91 -15.52
N THR A 219 -2.45 17.85 -14.27
CA THR A 219 -1.01 17.83 -13.91
C THR A 219 -0.49 16.40 -13.82
N CYS A 220 0.55 16.06 -14.59
CA CYS A 220 1.16 14.72 -14.56
C CYS A 220 1.92 14.48 -13.25
N VAL A 221 1.47 13.51 -12.45
CA VAL A 221 2.06 13.15 -11.15
C VAL A 221 2.98 11.93 -11.19
N SER A 222 2.88 11.13 -12.25
CA SER A 222 3.81 10.05 -12.51
C SER A 222 5.04 10.57 -13.25
N GLN A 223 6.22 10.12 -12.85
CA GLN A 223 7.45 10.28 -13.63
C GLN A 223 7.88 8.89 -14.08
N ASN A 224 7.35 8.43 -15.22
CA ASN A 224 7.74 7.16 -15.81
C ASN A 224 8.25 7.41 -17.22
N ALA A 225 9.50 7.01 -17.49
CA ALA A 225 9.96 6.81 -18.86
C ALA A 225 9.37 5.49 -19.42
N ASN A 226 9.86 5.05 -20.58
CA ASN A 226 9.57 3.73 -21.19
C ASN A 226 10.09 2.52 -20.38
N ASN A 227 10.21 2.66 -19.05
CA ASN A 227 10.81 1.70 -18.12
C ASN A 227 9.79 1.12 -17.13
N TYR A 228 8.48 1.38 -17.33
CA TYR A 228 7.43 0.95 -16.40
C TYR A 228 7.42 -0.55 -16.10
N PRO A 229 7.61 -1.46 -17.07
CA PRO A 229 7.61 -2.90 -16.81
C PRO A 229 8.64 -3.32 -15.76
N TRP A 230 9.85 -2.76 -15.80
CA TRP A 230 10.88 -3.06 -14.81
C TRP A 230 10.58 -2.45 -13.45
N LYS A 231 10.07 -1.22 -13.40
CA LYS A 231 9.61 -0.60 -12.15
C LYS A 231 8.56 -1.47 -11.46
N ALA A 232 7.55 -1.93 -12.21
CA ALA A 232 6.50 -2.80 -11.69
C ALA A 232 7.04 -4.16 -11.26
N TYR A 233 7.86 -4.81 -12.10
CA TYR A 233 8.37 -6.15 -11.82
C TYR A 233 9.35 -6.16 -10.64
N LEU A 234 10.26 -5.19 -10.54
CA LEU A 234 11.16 -5.06 -9.39
C LEU A 234 10.38 -4.81 -8.10
N LYS A 235 9.36 -3.93 -8.11
CA LYS A 235 8.48 -3.75 -6.95
C LYS A 235 7.81 -5.05 -6.51
N VAL A 236 7.29 -5.85 -7.45
CA VAL A 236 6.70 -7.15 -7.13
C VAL A 236 7.74 -8.08 -6.49
N LEU A 237 8.92 -8.20 -7.09
CA LEU A 237 9.97 -9.08 -6.56
C LEU A 237 10.50 -8.68 -5.19
N LEU A 238 10.56 -7.38 -4.90
CA LEU A 238 11.10 -6.82 -3.65
C LEU A 238 10.07 -6.77 -2.51
N SER A 239 8.77 -6.90 -2.81
CA SER A 239 7.70 -6.81 -1.80
C SER A 239 6.90 -8.09 -1.60
N THR A 240 6.90 -9.00 -2.56
CA THR A 240 5.98 -10.15 -2.60
C THR A 240 6.65 -11.44 -2.13
N GLY A 241 5.98 -12.15 -1.22
CA GLY A 241 6.38 -13.48 -0.77
C GLY A 241 5.84 -14.62 -1.62
N MET A 242 6.35 -15.84 -1.39
CA MET A 242 6.01 -17.01 -2.22
C MET A 242 4.53 -17.36 -2.15
N SER A 243 3.90 -17.27 -0.97
CA SER A 243 2.47 -17.59 -0.78
C SER A 243 1.53 -16.72 -1.62
N ALA A 244 1.85 -15.43 -1.78
CA ALA A 244 1.09 -14.52 -2.63
C ALA A 244 1.33 -14.83 -4.12
N SER A 245 2.57 -15.19 -4.47
CA SER A 245 2.95 -15.62 -5.82
C SER A 245 2.22 -16.90 -6.26
N ASP A 246 2.06 -17.86 -5.35
CA ASP A 246 1.35 -19.13 -5.60
C ASP A 246 -0.19 -18.99 -5.57
N SER A 247 -0.71 -17.80 -5.29
CA SER A 247 -2.16 -17.55 -5.21
C SER A 247 -2.56 -16.24 -5.92
N GLN A 248 -2.61 -15.13 -5.17
CA GLN A 248 -3.20 -13.87 -5.62
C GLN A 248 -2.54 -13.31 -6.88
N MET A 249 -1.23 -13.46 -7.04
CA MET A 249 -0.50 -12.90 -8.19
C MET A 249 -0.79 -13.63 -9.51
N GLN A 250 -1.38 -14.82 -9.46
CA GLN A 250 -1.82 -15.55 -10.65
C GLN A 250 -2.97 -14.84 -11.39
N THR A 251 -3.70 -13.95 -10.71
CA THR A 251 -4.67 -13.04 -11.36
C THR A 251 -4.03 -12.12 -12.40
N GLN A 252 -2.71 -11.94 -12.33
CA GLN A 252 -1.90 -11.18 -13.29
C GLN A 252 -0.98 -12.09 -14.10
N LEU A 253 -1.22 -13.41 -14.11
CA LEU A 253 -0.35 -14.45 -14.67
C LEU A 253 1.11 -14.36 -14.20
N GLN A 254 1.32 -13.94 -12.96
CA GLN A 254 2.65 -13.90 -12.37
C GLN A 254 2.99 -15.28 -11.80
N TRP A 255 3.90 -15.97 -12.48
CA TRP A 255 4.60 -17.13 -11.92
C TRP A 255 6.09 -16.84 -12.03
N PRO A 256 6.84 -16.82 -10.91
CA PRO A 256 8.28 -16.61 -10.96
C PRO A 256 8.89 -17.66 -11.88
N ASP A 257 9.69 -17.22 -12.84
CA ASP A 257 10.46 -18.15 -13.65
C ASP A 257 11.48 -18.87 -12.76
N GLY A 258 11.91 -20.05 -13.20
CA GLY A 258 12.81 -20.92 -12.44
C GLY A 258 13.99 -21.34 -13.30
N GLU A 259 14.40 -22.59 -13.15
CA GLU A 259 15.39 -23.19 -14.04
C GLU A 259 14.97 -23.01 -15.51
N GLY A 260 15.95 -22.66 -16.36
CA GLY A 260 15.69 -22.42 -17.77
C GLY A 260 15.00 -21.08 -18.08
N ILE A 261 15.03 -20.07 -17.20
CA ILE A 261 14.40 -18.75 -17.41
C ILE A 261 14.64 -18.11 -18.79
N GLY A 262 15.81 -18.37 -19.39
CA GLY A 262 16.20 -17.89 -20.72
C GLY A 262 15.76 -18.77 -21.89
N ASP A 263 15.13 -19.92 -21.65
CA ASP A 263 14.58 -20.80 -22.68
C ASP A 263 13.26 -20.21 -23.22
N PRO A 264 13.21 -19.82 -24.50
CA PRO A 264 12.06 -19.15 -25.06
C PRO A 264 11.01 -20.10 -25.64
N ASP A 265 11.19 -21.44 -25.52
CA ASP A 265 10.22 -22.41 -26.01
C ASP A 265 9.13 -22.69 -24.94
N PRO A 266 7.94 -22.04 -25.02
CA PRO A 266 6.88 -22.26 -24.04
C PRO A 266 6.25 -23.66 -24.11
N ALA A 267 6.42 -24.35 -25.24
CA ALA A 267 5.72 -25.58 -25.54
C ALA A 267 6.54 -26.81 -25.15
N ALA A 268 7.85 -26.82 -25.44
CA ALA A 268 8.77 -27.93 -25.20
C ALA A 268 9.98 -27.58 -24.33
N GLY A 269 10.20 -26.31 -24.02
CA GLY A 269 11.36 -25.83 -23.29
C GLY A 269 11.36 -26.15 -21.80
N THR A 270 12.46 -25.75 -21.17
CA THR A 270 12.79 -25.97 -19.76
C THR A 270 12.15 -24.94 -18.83
N ASN A 271 11.78 -23.75 -19.33
CA ASN A 271 11.07 -22.74 -18.54
C ASN A 271 9.63 -23.17 -18.21
N MET A 272 9.47 -23.85 -17.08
CA MET A 272 8.16 -24.37 -16.64
C MET A 272 7.15 -23.27 -16.31
N SER A 273 7.60 -22.09 -15.88
CA SER A 273 6.71 -20.97 -15.56
C SER A 273 6.19 -20.28 -16.82
N LEU A 274 7.02 -20.15 -17.86
CA LEU A 274 6.55 -19.76 -19.19
C LEU A 274 5.53 -20.76 -19.74
N ARG A 275 5.75 -22.06 -19.55
CA ARG A 275 4.77 -23.10 -19.93
C ARG A 275 3.45 -22.96 -19.16
N LYS A 276 3.47 -22.63 -17.86
CA LYS A 276 2.24 -22.34 -17.08
C LYS A 276 1.44 -21.19 -17.70
N ARG A 277 2.11 -20.10 -18.08
CA ARG A 277 1.45 -18.95 -18.76
C ARG A 277 0.93 -19.34 -20.15
N TYR A 278 1.70 -20.13 -20.89
CA TYR A 278 1.35 -20.60 -22.24
C TYR A 278 0.02 -21.36 -22.31
N VAL A 279 -0.35 -22.13 -21.27
CA VAL A 279 -1.63 -22.86 -21.22
C VAL A 279 -2.85 -21.96 -21.45
N PHE A 280 -2.76 -20.69 -21.01
CA PHE A 280 -3.83 -19.70 -21.13
C PHE A 280 -3.87 -19.02 -22.51
N THR A 281 -2.78 -19.06 -23.30
CA THR A 281 -2.65 -18.31 -24.55
C THR A 281 -2.67 -19.19 -25.81
N GLN A 282 -2.54 -20.51 -25.64
CA GLN A 282 -2.61 -21.50 -26.73
C GLN A 282 -3.80 -21.29 -27.66
N LYS A 283 -3.61 -21.52 -28.97
CA LYS A 283 -4.66 -21.46 -29.99
C LYS A 283 -5.44 -20.13 -30.00
N SER A 284 -4.76 -19.02 -29.68
CA SER A 284 -5.38 -17.70 -29.53
C SER A 284 -6.55 -17.66 -28.54
N ARG A 285 -6.49 -18.48 -27.47
CA ARG A 285 -7.43 -18.38 -26.36
C ARG A 285 -7.41 -16.96 -25.77
N THR A 286 -8.60 -16.51 -25.40
CA THR A 286 -8.74 -15.27 -24.64
C THR A 286 -8.40 -15.54 -23.19
N PHE A 287 -7.57 -14.68 -22.61
CA PHE A 287 -7.25 -14.69 -21.19
C PHE A 287 -7.54 -13.31 -20.61
N ASP A 288 -7.85 -13.26 -19.33
CA ASP A 288 -8.04 -12.02 -18.60
C ASP A 288 -7.07 -11.89 -17.44
N LEU A 289 -6.83 -10.64 -17.07
CA LEU A 289 -5.86 -10.20 -16.10
C LEU A 289 -6.51 -9.13 -15.23
N GLU A 290 -6.30 -9.19 -13.93
CA GLU A 290 -6.78 -8.16 -13.01
C GLU A 290 -5.81 -7.94 -11.86
N GLY A 291 -5.51 -6.68 -11.54
CA GLY A 291 -4.56 -6.34 -10.49
C GLY A 291 -4.37 -4.84 -10.30
N PRO A 292 -3.62 -4.43 -9.27
CA PRO A 292 -3.30 -3.02 -9.04
C PRO A 292 -2.35 -2.47 -10.11
N LEU A 293 -2.19 -1.14 -10.15
CA LEU A 293 -1.10 -0.51 -10.90
C LEU A 293 0.09 -0.28 -9.97
N TYR A 294 1.30 -0.68 -10.37
CA TYR A 294 2.51 -0.55 -9.55
C TYR A 294 3.16 0.84 -9.60
N LEU A 295 2.34 1.88 -9.70
CA LEU A 295 2.74 3.28 -9.76
C LEU A 295 2.91 3.87 -8.36
N ASP A 296 3.81 4.82 -8.18
CA ASP A 296 4.11 5.38 -6.85
C ASP A 296 2.88 6.03 -6.20
N CYS A 297 2.09 6.78 -6.98
CA CYS A 297 0.84 7.40 -6.52
C CYS A 297 -0.30 6.39 -6.29
N PHE A 298 -0.14 5.12 -6.63
CA PHE A 298 -1.08 4.05 -6.28
C PHE A 298 -0.70 3.38 -4.96
N TYR A 299 0.41 3.78 -4.33
CA TYR A 299 0.85 3.30 -3.02
C TYR A 299 0.59 4.31 -1.90
N LEU A 300 -0.36 5.24 -2.10
CA LEU A 300 -0.77 6.15 -1.03
C LEU A 300 -1.47 5.38 0.10
N ASP A 301 -1.07 5.64 1.33
CA ASP A 301 -1.71 5.05 2.53
C ASP A 301 -3.05 5.72 2.88
N LYS A 302 -3.32 6.89 2.28
CA LYS A 302 -4.52 7.71 2.55
C LYS A 302 -5.40 7.79 1.32
N TYR A 303 -6.71 7.91 1.55
CA TYR A 303 -7.68 8.17 0.47
C TYR A 303 -7.41 9.53 -0.18
N LEU A 304 -7.38 9.55 -1.50
CA LEU A 304 -7.31 10.79 -2.27
C LEU A 304 -8.62 11.55 -2.09
N ILE A 305 -8.52 12.83 -1.71
CA ILE A 305 -9.66 13.70 -1.45
C ILE A 305 -10.51 13.90 -2.72
N ASN A 306 -11.80 14.19 -2.54
CA ASN A 306 -12.69 14.53 -3.64
C ASN A 306 -12.27 15.82 -4.36
N GLY A 307 -12.74 15.98 -5.60
CA GLY A 307 -12.42 17.12 -6.47
C GLY A 307 -11.08 16.99 -7.21
N VAL A 308 -10.45 15.81 -7.16
CA VAL A 308 -9.25 15.48 -7.94
C VAL A 308 -9.63 14.47 -9.03
N ASP A 309 -9.69 14.94 -10.28
CA ASP A 309 -9.89 14.13 -11.46
C ASP A 309 -8.63 13.33 -11.77
N ILE A 310 -8.78 12.02 -12.01
CA ILE A 310 -7.68 11.15 -12.44
C ILE A 310 -7.81 10.85 -13.92
N GLN A 311 -6.73 11.09 -14.67
CA GLN A 311 -6.60 10.57 -16.04
C GLN A 311 -5.42 9.60 -16.09
N LEU A 312 -5.64 8.43 -16.68
CA LEU A 312 -4.61 7.43 -16.92
C LEU A 312 -4.36 7.33 -18.41
N ARG A 313 -3.09 7.37 -18.84
CA ARG A 313 -2.67 7.09 -20.21
C ARG A 313 -1.68 5.94 -20.21
N LEU A 314 -2.04 4.81 -20.81
CA LEU A 314 -1.22 3.61 -20.84
C LEU A 314 -0.69 3.37 -22.26
N PHE A 315 0.62 3.49 -22.44
CA PHE A 315 1.31 3.27 -23.72
C PHE A 315 1.75 1.82 -23.84
N ARG A 316 1.47 1.17 -24.96
CA ARG A 316 1.70 -0.26 -25.15
C ARG A 316 3.18 -0.58 -25.36
N SER A 317 3.64 -1.66 -24.72
CA SER A 317 4.94 -2.26 -24.98
C SER A 317 4.97 -2.92 -26.36
N LYS A 318 6.16 -3.03 -26.95
CA LYS A 318 6.37 -3.75 -28.21
C LYS A 318 6.02 -5.23 -28.06
N ASN A 319 5.47 -5.85 -29.10
CA ASN A 319 5.11 -7.28 -29.04
C ASN A 319 6.33 -8.18 -28.76
N GLU A 320 7.49 -7.88 -29.35
CA GLU A 320 8.74 -8.60 -29.05
C GLU A 320 9.25 -8.40 -27.61
N PHE A 321 8.73 -7.44 -26.84
CA PHE A 321 9.04 -7.32 -25.41
C PHE A 321 8.09 -8.18 -24.56
N VAL A 322 6.80 -8.23 -24.92
CA VAL A 322 5.77 -8.90 -24.10
C VAL A 322 5.65 -10.39 -24.44
N LEU A 323 6.15 -10.83 -25.59
CA LEU A 323 6.03 -12.21 -26.07
C LEU A 323 7.38 -12.90 -26.12
N MET A 324 7.40 -14.16 -25.69
CA MET A 324 8.52 -15.09 -25.90
C MET A 324 8.16 -16.14 -26.94
N SER A 325 9.12 -16.49 -27.78
CA SER A 325 9.01 -17.54 -28.78
C SER A 325 10.36 -18.16 -29.11
N LYS A 326 10.34 -19.47 -29.41
CA LYS A 326 11.48 -20.17 -30.01
C LYS A 326 11.89 -19.61 -31.38
N GLU A 327 10.96 -18.98 -32.08
CA GLU A 327 11.22 -18.34 -33.36
C GLU A 327 11.71 -16.91 -33.12
N SER A 328 12.76 -16.48 -33.82
CA SER A 328 13.40 -15.18 -33.60
C SER A 328 12.60 -14.00 -34.14
N SER A 329 11.78 -14.20 -35.19
CA SER A 329 11.01 -13.13 -35.83
C SER A 329 9.63 -13.58 -36.34
N PRO A 330 8.77 -14.14 -35.48
CA PRO A 330 7.47 -14.68 -35.89
C PRO A 330 6.37 -13.62 -36.07
N SER A 331 6.62 -12.36 -35.66
CA SER A 331 5.66 -11.25 -35.74
C SER A 331 4.31 -11.54 -35.06
N TYR A 332 4.31 -12.27 -33.95
CA TYR A 332 3.12 -12.44 -33.11
C TYR A 332 2.69 -11.10 -32.50
N LYS A 333 1.41 -10.96 -32.20
CA LYS A 333 0.87 -9.76 -31.55
C LYS A 333 -0.08 -10.10 -30.41
N VAL A 334 -0.07 -9.27 -29.37
CA VAL A 334 -1.11 -9.27 -28.35
C VAL A 334 -2.23 -8.34 -28.79
N THR A 335 -3.47 -8.80 -28.76
CA THR A 335 -4.66 -8.00 -29.07
C THR A 335 -5.49 -7.86 -27.80
N ILE A 336 -5.71 -6.62 -27.36
CA ILE A 336 -6.61 -6.29 -26.26
C ILE A 336 -8.05 -6.37 -26.78
N LEU A 337 -8.92 -7.05 -26.03
CA LEU A 337 -10.32 -7.30 -26.35
C LEU A 337 -11.27 -6.55 -25.42
N ASP A 338 -10.86 -6.36 -24.16
CA ASP A 338 -11.59 -5.55 -23.20
C ASP A 338 -10.62 -4.92 -22.22
N ALA A 339 -10.95 -3.73 -21.74
CA ALA A 339 -10.19 -3.01 -20.74
C ALA A 339 -11.14 -2.24 -19.81
N VAL A 340 -10.91 -2.34 -18.51
CA VAL A 340 -11.70 -1.64 -17.48
C VAL A 340 -10.78 -1.19 -16.37
N PHE A 341 -10.83 0.09 -16.02
CA PHE A 341 -10.25 0.55 -14.76
C PHE A 341 -11.34 0.56 -13.68
N LYS A 342 -11.13 -0.21 -12.61
CA LYS A 342 -12.05 -0.30 -11.48
C LYS A 342 -11.55 0.62 -10.37
N ALA A 343 -12.11 1.83 -10.33
CA ALA A 343 -11.81 2.85 -9.34
C ALA A 343 -12.49 2.53 -8.00
N CYS A 344 -11.72 2.41 -6.91
CA CYS A 344 -12.27 2.14 -5.58
C CYS A 344 -12.78 3.44 -4.94
N LYS A 345 -14.09 3.67 -5.00
CA LYS A 345 -14.78 4.84 -4.44
C LYS A 345 -15.13 4.61 -2.98
N VAL A 346 -14.88 5.62 -2.15
CA VAL A 346 -15.11 5.61 -0.70
C VAL A 346 -16.11 6.69 -0.34
N LYS A 347 -17.32 6.28 0.04
CA LYS A 347 -18.34 7.19 0.57
C LYS A 347 -18.08 7.43 2.05
N VAL A 348 -17.77 8.66 2.39
CA VAL A 348 -17.49 9.11 3.76
C VAL A 348 -18.67 9.88 4.35
N ASP A 349 -18.69 10.02 5.67
CA ASP A 349 -19.66 10.85 6.37
C ASP A 349 -19.55 12.33 5.98
N SER A 350 -20.69 13.02 5.93
CA SER A 350 -20.74 14.41 5.47
C SER A 350 -20.00 15.38 6.41
N ALA A 351 -19.96 15.10 7.71
CA ALA A 351 -19.20 15.93 8.64
C ALA A 351 -17.69 15.85 8.38
N ILE A 352 -17.18 14.69 7.93
CA ILE A 352 -15.77 14.53 7.51
C ILE A 352 -15.48 15.38 6.27
N LEU A 353 -16.38 15.40 5.29
CA LEU A 353 -16.23 16.23 4.08
C LEU A 353 -16.15 17.72 4.43
N VAL A 354 -17.05 18.20 5.28
CA VAL A 354 -17.07 19.60 5.73
C VAL A 354 -15.80 19.94 6.51
N ASN A 355 -15.38 19.06 7.43
CA ASN A 355 -14.16 19.25 8.22
C ASN A 355 -12.91 19.30 7.34
N HIS A 356 -12.76 18.39 6.37
CA HIS A 356 -11.62 18.39 5.46
C HIS A 356 -11.66 19.59 4.50
N THR A 357 -12.85 20.03 4.06
CA THR A 357 -13.00 21.25 3.25
C THR A 357 -12.56 22.50 4.02
N ASN A 358 -12.81 22.56 5.32
CA ASN A 358 -12.31 23.65 6.16
C ASN A 358 -10.82 23.52 6.50
N ALA A 359 -10.33 22.29 6.70
CA ALA A 359 -8.93 22.03 7.01
C ALA A 359 -8.00 22.39 5.84
N ILE A 360 -8.43 22.10 4.60
CA ILE A 360 -7.59 22.33 3.42
C ILE A 360 -7.39 23.82 3.11
N LEU A 361 -8.26 24.70 3.61
CA LEU A 361 -8.07 26.15 3.55
C LEU A 361 -6.88 26.63 4.40
N LYS A 362 -6.47 25.84 5.40
CA LYS A 362 -5.36 26.16 6.31
C LYS A 362 -4.06 25.47 5.91
N SER A 363 -4.15 24.22 5.45
CA SER A 363 -2.98 23.40 5.09
C SER A 363 -3.36 22.38 4.01
N PRO A 364 -2.52 22.16 2.97
CA PRO A 364 -2.82 21.20 1.91
C PRO A 364 -2.98 19.78 2.45
N ALA A 365 -3.74 18.95 1.75
CA ALA A 365 -3.83 17.53 2.06
C ALA A 365 -2.48 16.85 1.73
N MET A 366 -1.91 16.15 2.71
CA MET A 366 -0.56 15.57 2.63
C MET A 366 -0.59 14.05 2.44
N TYR A 367 0.05 13.60 1.37
CA TYR A 367 0.17 12.20 0.97
C TYR A 367 1.64 11.82 0.89
N ASN A 368 2.11 11.10 1.91
CA ASN A 368 3.46 10.53 1.92
C ASN A 368 3.46 9.21 1.15
N TYR A 369 4.52 8.95 0.40
CA TYR A 369 4.70 7.70 -0.33
C TYR A 369 6.17 7.45 -0.66
N LEU A 370 6.48 6.24 -1.13
CA LEU A 370 7.79 5.91 -1.70
C LEU A 370 7.78 6.22 -3.19
N LYS A 371 8.55 7.23 -3.59
CA LYS A 371 8.83 7.54 -5.00
C LYS A 371 9.92 6.60 -5.49
N THR A 372 9.76 6.06 -6.70
CA THR A 372 10.73 5.14 -7.28
C THR A 372 11.14 5.55 -8.67
N ASP A 373 12.40 5.33 -9.01
CA ASP A 373 13.00 5.69 -10.29
C ASP A 373 13.79 4.51 -10.87
N VAL A 374 13.85 4.43 -12.21
CA VAL A 374 14.58 3.40 -12.95
C VAL A 374 15.45 4.07 -14.00
N LYS A 375 16.76 3.88 -13.86
CA LYS A 375 17.75 4.30 -14.85
C LYS A 375 18.42 3.08 -15.46
N MET A 376 18.85 3.21 -16.71
CA MET A 376 19.52 2.15 -17.45
C MET A 376 20.71 2.72 -18.21
N THR A 377 21.76 1.90 -18.36
CA THR A 377 22.87 2.20 -19.26
C THR A 377 23.41 0.92 -19.89
N THR A 378 23.97 1.04 -21.08
CA THR A 378 24.50 -0.08 -21.85
C THR A 378 25.96 -0.34 -21.50
N ILE A 379 26.33 -1.62 -21.44
CA ILE A 379 27.68 -2.13 -21.24
C ILE A 379 28.01 -2.99 -22.47
N SER A 380 29.09 -2.64 -23.17
CA SER A 380 29.55 -3.35 -24.36
C SER A 380 29.94 -4.81 -24.08
N ASP A 381 29.99 -5.62 -25.14
CA ASP A 381 30.60 -6.94 -25.04
C ASP A 381 32.10 -6.81 -24.68
N LYS A 382 32.68 -7.89 -24.18
CA LYS A 382 34.10 -8.01 -23.78
C LYS A 382 34.50 -7.01 -22.68
N THR A 383 33.54 -6.56 -21.88
CA THR A 383 33.78 -5.68 -20.74
C THR A 383 34.09 -6.50 -19.50
N SER A 384 35.20 -6.20 -18.80
CA SER A 384 35.55 -6.83 -17.52
C SER A 384 35.23 -5.94 -16.31
N GLU A 385 35.27 -4.62 -16.49
CA GLU A 385 35.02 -3.63 -15.45
C GLU A 385 34.07 -2.55 -15.97
N PHE A 386 33.16 -2.12 -15.10
CA PHE A 386 32.12 -1.16 -15.43
C PHE A 386 32.01 -0.12 -14.32
N TYR A 387 32.02 1.14 -14.72
CA TYR A 387 31.81 2.30 -13.87
C TYR A 387 30.60 3.07 -14.39
N TRP A 388 29.67 3.38 -13.48
CA TRP A 388 28.53 4.21 -13.77
C TRP A 388 28.41 5.28 -12.70
N ASP A 389 29.00 6.42 -12.99
CA ASP A 389 28.93 7.60 -12.14
C ASP A 389 27.64 8.38 -12.37
N ASP A 390 27.29 9.26 -11.43
CA ASP A 390 26.17 10.20 -11.55
C ASP A 390 24.80 9.54 -11.86
N ILE A 391 24.58 8.29 -11.41
CA ILE A 391 23.29 7.61 -11.57
C ILE A 391 22.18 8.47 -10.97
N TRP A 392 22.35 8.92 -9.73
CA TRP A 392 21.51 9.97 -9.15
C TRP A 392 22.39 11.09 -8.59
N ASN A 393 22.12 12.31 -9.02
CA ASN A 393 22.81 13.52 -8.60
C ASN A 393 21.78 14.50 -8.01
N GLY A 394 22.12 15.10 -6.88
CA GLY A 394 21.18 15.90 -6.10
C GLY A 394 20.46 15.02 -5.09
N LYS A 395 19.20 14.64 -5.33
CA LYS A 395 18.42 13.83 -4.37
C LYS A 395 18.98 12.40 -4.29
N ARG A 396 19.61 12.08 -3.16
CA ARG A 396 20.16 10.75 -2.87
C ARG A 396 19.02 9.78 -2.48
N PRO A 397 18.94 8.60 -3.12
CA PRO A 397 17.97 7.59 -2.73
C PRO A 397 18.17 7.04 -1.32
N SER A 398 17.12 6.42 -0.79
CA SER A 398 17.16 5.66 0.47
C SER A 398 17.64 4.24 0.25
N LYS A 399 17.15 3.59 -0.81
CA LYS A 399 17.57 2.24 -1.23
C LYS A 399 17.92 2.25 -2.71
N VAL A 400 18.93 1.49 -3.09
CA VAL A 400 19.36 1.30 -4.48
C VAL A 400 19.47 -0.19 -4.77
N TYR A 401 18.97 -0.60 -5.93
CA TYR A 401 19.00 -1.94 -6.44
C TYR A 401 19.63 -1.92 -7.83
N VAL A 402 20.61 -2.78 -8.06
CA VAL A 402 21.29 -2.90 -9.36
C VAL A 402 21.13 -4.32 -9.88
N THR A 403 20.82 -4.43 -11.16
CA THR A 403 20.72 -5.72 -11.86
C THR A 403 21.17 -5.57 -13.31
N PHE A 404 21.41 -6.69 -13.98
CA PHE A 404 21.90 -6.73 -15.35
C PHE A 404 20.99 -7.61 -16.21
N VAL A 405 20.78 -7.18 -17.45
CA VAL A 405 19.98 -7.91 -18.46
C VAL A 405 20.68 -7.83 -19.81
N LYS A 406 20.38 -8.75 -20.74
CA LYS A 406 20.85 -8.61 -22.13
C LYS A 406 20.25 -7.36 -22.77
N GLN A 407 21.07 -6.61 -23.52
CA GLN A 407 20.60 -5.41 -24.22
C GLN A 407 19.52 -5.74 -25.27
N SER A 408 19.58 -6.93 -25.89
CA SER A 408 18.53 -7.40 -26.82
C SER A 408 17.16 -7.50 -26.14
N ALA A 409 17.12 -7.96 -24.89
CA ALA A 409 15.88 -8.10 -24.14
C ALA A 409 15.27 -6.72 -23.78
N VAL A 410 16.10 -5.71 -23.51
CA VAL A 410 15.66 -4.32 -23.27
C VAL A 410 15.04 -3.72 -24.51
N ASN A 411 15.62 -3.96 -25.68
CA ASN A 411 15.14 -3.44 -26.96
C ASN A 411 13.84 -4.13 -27.44
N GLY A 412 13.56 -5.33 -26.90
CA GLY A 412 12.53 -6.28 -27.32
C GLY A 412 13.13 -7.42 -28.16
N SER A 413 12.86 -8.66 -27.77
CA SER A 413 13.33 -9.88 -28.42
C SER A 413 12.39 -11.04 -28.10
N TYR A 414 11.92 -11.77 -29.11
CA TYR A 414 11.12 -12.98 -28.87
C TYR A 414 11.91 -14.08 -28.17
N VAL A 415 13.24 -14.11 -28.31
CA VAL A 415 14.08 -15.21 -27.78
C VAL A 415 14.77 -14.87 -26.46
N ASP A 416 14.71 -13.61 -26.01
CA ASP A 416 15.30 -13.19 -24.73
C ASP A 416 14.21 -12.73 -23.74
N ASN A 417 14.30 -13.18 -22.50
CA ASN A 417 13.39 -12.77 -21.44
C ASN A 417 13.81 -11.40 -20.86
N PRO A 418 12.98 -10.34 -20.91
CA PRO A 418 13.31 -9.02 -20.38
C PRO A 418 13.45 -8.98 -18.85
N PHE A 419 13.00 -10.04 -18.18
CA PHE A 419 13.02 -10.20 -16.73
C PHE A 419 14.02 -11.26 -16.25
N ASN A 420 14.93 -11.70 -17.13
CA ASN A 420 16.07 -12.54 -16.75
C ASN A 420 17.21 -11.67 -16.24
N PHE A 421 17.28 -11.50 -14.92
CA PHE A 421 18.31 -10.75 -14.20
C PHE A 421 19.55 -11.63 -14.01
N GLU A 422 20.32 -11.75 -15.08
CA GLU A 422 21.52 -12.58 -15.14
C GLU A 422 22.68 -11.96 -14.33
N HIS A 423 23.48 -12.81 -13.71
CA HIS A 423 24.66 -12.36 -12.96
C HIS A 423 25.87 -12.07 -13.86
N PHE A 424 25.90 -12.57 -15.10
CA PHE A 424 27.01 -12.41 -16.06
C PHE A 424 28.40 -12.64 -15.46
N ASP A 425 28.54 -13.65 -14.59
CA ASP A 425 29.78 -13.96 -13.87
C ASP A 425 30.35 -12.78 -13.03
N LEU A 426 29.48 -11.90 -12.51
CA LEU A 426 29.85 -10.79 -11.63
C LEU A 426 30.65 -11.29 -10.42
N SER A 427 31.78 -10.65 -10.18
CA SER A 427 32.74 -11.02 -9.13
C SER A 427 32.87 -9.97 -8.03
N GLU A 428 32.57 -8.71 -8.32
CA GLU A 428 32.67 -7.61 -7.38
C GLU A 428 31.65 -6.52 -7.71
N ILE A 429 30.99 -5.98 -6.69
CA ILE A 429 30.10 -4.82 -6.82
C ILE A 429 30.17 -3.92 -5.59
N VAL A 430 30.18 -2.61 -5.81
CA VAL A 430 30.14 -1.59 -4.77
C VAL A 430 29.43 -0.34 -5.29
N LEU A 431 28.72 0.34 -4.41
CA LEU A 431 28.08 1.61 -4.72
C LEU A 431 28.94 2.74 -4.14
N TYR A 432 29.12 3.83 -4.87
CA TYR A 432 29.84 5.01 -4.40
C TYR A 432 28.84 6.11 -4.05
N VAL A 433 28.94 6.64 -2.83
CA VAL A 433 28.17 7.81 -2.39
C VAL A 433 29.15 8.94 -2.17
N ASN A 434 29.05 10.01 -2.94
CA ASN A 434 29.99 11.15 -2.90
C ASN A 434 31.48 10.72 -3.00
N GLY A 435 31.76 9.71 -3.83
CA GLY A 435 33.11 9.16 -4.00
C GLY A 435 33.55 8.17 -2.92
N GLU A 436 32.75 7.94 -1.87
CA GLU A 436 33.06 6.96 -0.82
C GLU A 436 32.37 5.61 -1.07
N PRO A 437 33.09 4.48 -0.96
CA PRO A 437 32.50 3.16 -1.16
C PRO A 437 31.50 2.82 -0.05
N THR A 438 30.31 2.40 -0.46
CA THR A 438 29.19 1.98 0.37
C THR A 438 28.65 0.64 -0.17
N PRO A 439 28.88 -0.50 0.50
CA PRO A 439 29.64 -0.66 1.74
C PRO A 439 31.15 -0.41 1.57
N VAL A 440 31.86 -0.16 2.68
CA VAL A 440 33.30 0.16 2.71
C VAL A 440 34.16 -0.87 1.98
N ARG A 441 33.77 -2.15 2.05
CA ARG A 441 34.40 -3.22 1.28
C ARG A 441 33.46 -3.63 0.16
N PRO A 442 33.91 -3.67 -1.10
CA PRO A 442 33.12 -4.21 -2.19
C PRO A 442 32.61 -5.61 -1.87
N MET A 443 31.37 -5.89 -2.27
CA MET A 443 30.81 -7.22 -2.14
C MET A 443 31.46 -8.11 -3.19
N LYS A 444 32.15 -9.16 -2.74
CA LYS A 444 32.73 -10.18 -3.61
C LYS A 444 31.76 -11.34 -3.81
N LEU A 445 31.70 -11.85 -5.03
CA LEU A 445 30.79 -12.90 -5.46
C LEU A 445 31.55 -13.97 -6.25
N ASP A 446 31.06 -15.21 -6.16
CA ASP A 446 31.49 -16.31 -7.00
C ASP A 446 30.25 -17.14 -7.39
N PHE A 447 29.90 -17.11 -8.68
CA PHE A 447 28.81 -17.90 -9.26
C PHE A 447 29.29 -19.21 -9.88
N GLY A 448 30.59 -19.51 -9.81
CA GLY A 448 31.16 -20.82 -10.18
C GLY A 448 30.84 -21.90 -9.14
N ASP A 449 31.70 -22.91 -9.05
CA ASP A 449 31.44 -24.11 -8.24
C ASP A 449 31.24 -23.81 -6.74
N ASN A 450 31.88 -22.77 -6.21
CA ASN A 450 31.77 -22.43 -4.79
C ASN A 450 30.42 -21.79 -4.43
N LYS A 451 29.73 -21.14 -5.39
CA LYS A 451 28.42 -20.50 -5.18
C LYS A 451 28.39 -19.54 -3.97
N ASN A 452 29.41 -18.68 -3.87
CA ASN A 452 29.60 -17.72 -2.80
C ASN A 452 28.99 -16.35 -3.15
N PHE A 453 27.70 -16.18 -2.86
CA PHE A 453 26.97 -14.92 -3.07
C PHE A 453 25.97 -14.62 -1.94
N VAL A 454 26.17 -15.22 -0.77
CA VAL A 454 25.20 -15.13 0.34
C VAL A 454 25.09 -13.72 0.92
N THR A 455 26.18 -12.96 0.98
CA THR A 455 26.16 -11.59 1.53
C THR A 455 25.25 -10.66 0.71
N PRO A 456 25.39 -10.55 -0.62
CA PRO A 456 24.42 -9.83 -1.45
C PRO A 456 22.97 -10.31 -1.27
N LEU A 457 22.74 -11.62 -1.12
CA LEU A 457 21.40 -12.16 -0.89
C LEU A 457 20.83 -11.75 0.48
N CYS A 458 21.65 -11.77 1.53
CA CYS A 458 21.24 -11.26 2.85
C CYS A 458 20.91 -9.76 2.79
N ASN A 459 21.74 -8.96 2.08
CA ASN A 459 21.47 -7.54 1.87
C ASN A 459 20.14 -7.33 1.15
N LEU A 460 19.83 -8.14 0.13
CA LEU A 460 18.54 -8.09 -0.56
C LEU A 460 17.37 -8.33 0.40
N TYR A 461 17.46 -9.32 1.29
CA TYR A 461 16.42 -9.55 2.31
C TYR A 461 16.32 -8.42 3.34
N GLN A 462 17.46 -7.82 3.71
CA GLN A 462 17.50 -6.68 4.63
C GLN A 462 16.84 -5.44 4.01
N SER A 463 17.24 -5.07 2.80
CA SER A 463 16.64 -3.95 2.05
C SER A 463 15.16 -4.16 1.76
N SER A 464 14.72 -5.41 1.60
CA SER A 464 13.31 -5.77 1.43
C SER A 464 12.53 -5.87 2.76
N GLU A 465 13.20 -5.57 3.88
CA GLU A 465 12.65 -5.59 5.25
C GLU A 465 12.09 -6.97 5.65
N LYS A 466 12.62 -8.05 5.06
CA LYS A 466 12.24 -9.44 5.34
C LYS A 466 13.27 -10.20 6.19
N TRP A 467 14.46 -9.63 6.38
CA TRP A 467 15.54 -10.28 7.12
C TRP A 467 15.14 -10.55 8.58
N LEU A 468 15.36 -11.79 9.05
CA LEU A 468 15.01 -12.25 10.41
C LEU A 468 13.52 -12.15 10.79
N LYS A 469 12.62 -12.03 9.81
CA LYS A 469 11.16 -12.08 10.00
C LYS A 469 10.61 -13.39 9.44
N ASP A 470 9.47 -13.84 9.96
CA ASP A 470 8.73 -14.99 9.40
C ASP A 470 7.95 -14.57 8.14
N GLU A 471 8.69 -14.06 7.16
CA GLU A 471 8.18 -13.60 5.88
C GLU A 471 9.08 -14.11 4.75
N SER A 472 8.52 -14.30 3.57
CA SER A 472 9.26 -14.80 2.41
C SER A 472 9.39 -13.75 1.32
N LEU A 473 10.36 -13.96 0.42
CA LEU A 473 10.51 -13.25 -0.84
C LEU A 473 10.42 -14.27 -1.99
N ILE A 474 9.99 -13.83 -3.18
CA ILE A 474 10.00 -14.67 -4.39
C ILE A 474 11.41 -15.19 -4.72
N ILE A 475 12.45 -14.40 -4.39
CA ILE A 475 13.85 -14.69 -4.67
C ILE A 475 14.42 -15.50 -3.52
N ASN A 476 14.79 -16.75 -3.79
CA ASN A 476 15.55 -17.61 -2.89
C ASN A 476 17.01 -17.74 -3.38
N ARG A 477 17.83 -18.53 -2.66
CA ARG A 477 19.25 -18.71 -3.01
C ARG A 477 19.47 -19.27 -4.42
N GLU A 478 18.61 -20.18 -4.88
CA GLU A 478 18.72 -20.79 -6.21
C GLU A 478 18.34 -19.80 -7.32
N LYS A 479 17.21 -19.10 -7.15
CA LYS A 479 16.74 -18.09 -8.10
C LYS A 479 17.72 -16.94 -8.23
N PHE A 480 18.35 -16.52 -7.14
CA PHE A 480 19.39 -15.48 -7.17
C PHE A 480 20.53 -15.82 -8.15
N ALA A 481 20.90 -17.09 -8.25
CA ALA A 481 21.95 -17.56 -9.16
C ALA A 481 21.45 -17.88 -10.59
N THR A 482 20.14 -17.93 -10.83
CA THR A 482 19.56 -18.49 -12.07
C THR A 482 18.64 -17.51 -12.80
N GLY A 483 18.75 -16.21 -12.54
CA GLY A 483 18.00 -15.17 -13.26
C GLY A 483 17.29 -14.13 -12.39
N TYR A 484 17.59 -14.09 -11.08
CA TYR A 484 17.11 -13.09 -10.14
C TYR A 484 18.25 -12.40 -9.36
N ALA A 485 19.39 -12.16 -10.02
CA ALA A 485 20.53 -11.48 -9.42
C ALA A 485 20.25 -9.97 -9.27
N ILE A 486 19.76 -9.57 -8.09
CA ILE A 486 19.48 -8.17 -7.73
C ILE A 486 20.35 -7.78 -6.53
N TYR A 487 21.20 -6.80 -6.73
CA TYR A 487 22.15 -6.33 -5.71
C TYR A 487 21.59 -5.10 -5.00
N ALA A 488 21.30 -5.23 -3.72
CA ALA A 488 20.65 -4.20 -2.92
C ALA A 488 21.64 -3.44 -2.01
N PHE A 489 21.40 -2.14 -1.85
CA PHE A 489 22.19 -1.21 -1.05
C PHE A 489 21.26 -0.27 -0.29
N ASP A 490 21.37 -0.27 1.03
CA ASP A 490 20.69 0.71 1.90
C ASP A 490 21.61 1.92 2.13
N LEU A 491 21.13 3.13 1.81
CA LEU A 491 21.88 4.39 1.96
C LEU A 491 21.40 5.23 3.16
N VAL A 492 20.38 4.74 3.85
CA VAL A 492 19.81 5.29 5.07
C VAL A 492 19.45 4.14 6.00
N PRO A 493 19.31 4.39 7.31
CA PRO A 493 18.81 3.38 8.24
C PRO A 493 17.44 2.83 7.79
N THR A 494 17.34 1.51 7.73
CA THR A 494 16.14 0.74 7.38
C THR A 494 15.66 -0.09 8.59
N ASP A 495 14.43 -0.59 8.53
CA ASP A 495 13.87 -1.51 9.54
C ASP A 495 13.76 -0.95 10.99
N LEU A 496 13.49 0.34 11.17
CA LEU A 496 13.28 0.95 12.50
C LEU A 496 11.80 1.02 12.94
N GLY A 497 10.91 0.26 12.28
CA GLY A 497 9.46 0.24 12.55
C GLY A 497 8.63 1.14 11.63
N GLU A 498 7.33 1.24 11.91
CA GLU A 498 6.38 2.03 11.10
C GLU A 498 6.26 3.48 11.62
N GLY A 499 5.89 4.41 10.73
CA GLY A 499 5.44 5.76 11.10
C GLY A 499 6.47 6.89 10.99
N TYR A 500 7.64 6.64 10.39
CA TYR A 500 8.60 7.69 10.06
C TYR A 500 8.96 7.68 8.57
N ILE A 501 9.51 8.80 8.10
CA ILE A 501 10.02 8.97 6.74
C ILE A 501 11.44 9.45 6.88
N ASN A 502 12.36 8.80 6.16
CA ASN A 502 13.74 9.21 6.13
C ASN A 502 13.88 10.62 5.52
N LEU A 503 14.81 11.41 6.03
CA LEU A 503 15.10 12.72 5.48
C LEU A 503 15.63 12.58 4.05
N VAL A 504 15.26 13.52 3.18
CA VAL A 504 15.84 13.62 1.84
C VAL A 504 17.29 14.07 2.00
N HIS A 505 18.23 13.23 1.58
CA HIS A 505 19.65 13.58 1.56
C HIS A 505 20.05 14.08 0.18
N GLN A 506 21.05 14.97 0.15
CA GLN A 506 21.72 15.34 -1.10
C GLN A 506 22.98 14.50 -1.27
N GLY A 507 23.27 14.09 -2.50
CA GLY A 507 24.48 13.35 -2.81
C GLY A 507 24.52 12.86 -4.24
N ASN A 508 25.70 12.39 -4.58
CA ASN A 508 25.97 11.68 -5.82
C ASN A 508 26.03 10.19 -5.56
N VAL A 509 25.39 9.40 -6.43
CA VAL A 509 25.40 7.93 -6.36
C VAL A 509 25.91 7.36 -7.68
N GLY A 510 26.96 6.54 -7.59
CA GLY A 510 27.51 5.76 -8.70
C GLY A 510 27.64 4.29 -8.34
N VAL A 511 27.87 3.42 -9.33
CA VAL A 511 28.16 2.00 -9.11
C VAL A 511 29.42 1.56 -9.84
N TYR A 512 30.17 0.67 -9.20
CA TYR A 512 31.25 -0.10 -9.82
C TYR A 512 30.91 -1.58 -9.81
N ALA A 513 31.21 -2.25 -10.92
CA ALA A 513 31.06 -3.68 -11.09
C ALA A 513 32.27 -4.27 -11.82
N ARG A 514 32.71 -5.46 -11.39
CA ARG A 514 33.74 -6.25 -12.08
C ARG A 514 33.23 -7.66 -12.33
N PHE A 515 33.40 -8.13 -13.55
CA PHE A 515 33.06 -9.49 -13.98
C PHE A 515 34.31 -10.38 -13.91
N SER A 516 34.15 -11.63 -13.46
CA SER A 516 35.26 -12.59 -13.41
C SER A 516 35.73 -13.04 -14.80
N LYS A 517 34.87 -12.89 -15.80
CA LYS A 517 35.18 -13.07 -17.22
C LYS A 517 34.64 -11.87 -18.00
N PRO A 518 35.29 -11.46 -19.10
CA PRO A 518 34.73 -10.45 -19.98
C PRO A 518 33.33 -10.85 -20.45
N THR A 519 32.39 -9.90 -20.48
CA THR A 519 31.03 -10.12 -20.99
C THR A 519 31.07 -10.70 -22.41
N THR A 520 30.20 -11.65 -22.73
CA THR A 520 30.16 -12.27 -24.08
C THR A 520 29.17 -11.61 -25.01
N VAL A 521 28.28 -10.80 -24.46
CA VAL A 521 27.22 -10.07 -25.16
C VAL A 521 27.12 -8.66 -24.58
N THR A 522 26.51 -7.75 -25.33
CA THR A 522 26.13 -6.42 -24.82
C THR A 522 25.01 -6.57 -23.79
N ILE A 523 25.20 -5.99 -22.61
CA ILE A 523 24.24 -6.03 -21.50
C ILE A 523 23.80 -4.61 -21.14
N SER A 524 22.70 -4.49 -20.40
CA SER A 524 22.24 -3.25 -19.79
C SER A 524 22.31 -3.40 -18.27
N ALA A 525 22.95 -2.44 -17.61
CA ALA A 525 22.74 -2.26 -16.18
C ALA A 525 21.41 -1.53 -15.96
N ILE A 526 20.62 -2.01 -15.00
CA ILE A 526 19.39 -1.39 -14.54
C ILE A 526 19.58 -1.00 -13.08
N ALA A 527 19.43 0.28 -12.78
CA ALA A 527 19.46 0.82 -11.44
C ALA A 527 18.05 1.27 -11.05
N PHE A 528 17.48 0.67 -10.02
CA PHE A 528 16.19 1.01 -9.42
C PHE A 528 16.40 1.59 -8.03
N CYS A 529 15.64 2.61 -7.65
CA CYS A 529 15.78 3.21 -6.34
C CYS A 529 14.44 3.52 -5.67
N GLU A 530 14.49 3.65 -4.34
CA GLU A 530 13.38 4.12 -3.52
C GLU A 530 13.80 5.40 -2.79
N CYS A 531 12.95 6.41 -2.87
CA CYS A 531 13.12 7.73 -2.28
C CYS A 531 11.85 8.11 -1.51
N PRO A 532 11.95 8.85 -0.40
CA PRO A 532 10.78 9.44 0.23
C PRO A 532 10.14 10.48 -0.70
N GLY A 533 8.82 10.42 -0.85
CA GLY A 533 8.01 11.30 -1.68
C GLY A 533 6.87 11.93 -0.89
N LEU A 534 6.49 13.16 -1.28
CA LEU A 534 5.35 13.88 -0.73
C LEU A 534 4.53 14.46 -1.90
N LEU A 535 3.26 14.11 -1.92
CA LEU A 535 2.25 14.71 -2.79
C LEU A 535 1.36 15.60 -1.92
N LEU A 536 1.19 16.83 -2.35
CA LEU A 536 0.31 17.80 -1.72
C LEU A 536 -0.86 18.09 -2.66
N ILE A 537 -2.08 18.13 -2.12
CA ILE A 537 -3.25 18.64 -2.84
C ILE A 537 -3.68 19.93 -2.14
N ASP A 538 -3.74 21.03 -2.89
CA ASP A 538 -4.08 22.33 -2.32
C ASP A 538 -5.60 22.57 -2.20
N ASN A 539 -5.98 23.76 -1.74
CA ASN A 539 -7.38 24.13 -1.58
C ASN A 539 -8.16 24.18 -2.91
N THR A 540 -7.47 24.41 -4.04
CA THR A 540 -8.03 24.36 -5.40
C THR A 540 -8.08 22.95 -5.98
N ARG A 541 -7.63 21.94 -5.21
CA ARG A 541 -7.52 20.54 -5.59
C ARG A 541 -6.41 20.25 -6.61
N GLU A 542 -5.50 21.20 -6.79
CA GLU A 542 -4.35 21.00 -7.66
C GLU A 542 -3.22 20.25 -6.93
N PRO A 543 -2.54 19.32 -7.61
CA PRO A 543 -1.37 18.65 -7.06
C PRO A 543 -0.15 19.58 -7.08
N LEU A 544 0.45 19.79 -5.92
CA LEU A 544 1.76 20.43 -5.80
C LEU A 544 2.82 19.34 -5.65
N GLN A 545 3.69 19.23 -6.66
CA GLN A 545 4.89 18.41 -6.55
C GLN A 545 6.03 19.23 -5.96
N GLN A 546 6.81 18.61 -5.08
CA GLN A 546 8.09 19.17 -4.66
C GLN A 546 9.06 19.13 -5.85
N GLY A 547 9.02 20.19 -6.66
CA GLY A 547 9.72 20.27 -7.94
C GLY A 547 11.20 19.90 -7.85
N ASP A 548 11.66 19.19 -8.88
CA ASP A 548 13.08 18.98 -9.19
C ASP A 548 13.73 20.25 -9.80
N ASN A 549 13.01 21.37 -9.81
CA ASN A 549 13.53 22.68 -10.17
C ASN A 549 13.62 23.58 -8.92
N ALA A 550 14.83 23.70 -8.39
CA ALA A 550 15.22 24.75 -7.45
C ALA A 550 15.19 26.13 -8.15
N GLY A 551 13.99 26.64 -8.44
CA GLY A 551 13.80 27.91 -9.16
C GLY A 551 12.71 28.82 -8.58
N THR A 552 11.67 28.29 -7.96
CA THR A 552 10.61 29.11 -7.33
C THR A 552 10.73 29.06 -5.81
N LYS A 553 11.39 30.08 -5.25
CA LYS A 553 11.65 30.28 -3.81
C LYS A 553 10.40 30.36 -2.90
N ASN A 554 9.19 30.18 -3.41
CA ASN A 554 7.97 30.45 -2.64
C ASN A 554 7.29 29.21 -2.03
N SER A 555 7.58 27.98 -2.46
CA SER A 555 6.88 26.78 -1.95
C SER A 555 7.59 26.10 -0.77
N CYS A 556 8.93 26.15 -0.70
CA CYS A 556 9.67 25.54 0.42
C CYS A 556 9.69 26.42 1.69
N GLN A 557 9.61 27.75 1.57
CA GLN A 557 9.60 28.64 2.74
C GLN A 557 8.29 28.58 3.54
N ALA A 558 7.17 28.23 2.88
CA ALA A 558 5.89 28.08 3.54
C ALA A 558 5.87 26.87 4.51
N LEU A 559 6.56 25.76 4.20
CA LEU A 559 6.53 24.59 5.10
C LEU A 559 7.44 24.75 6.33
N THR A 560 8.53 25.52 6.22
CA THR A 560 9.44 25.78 7.34
C THR A 560 8.90 26.87 8.28
N ALA A 561 8.19 27.87 7.76
CA ALA A 561 7.60 28.93 8.58
C ALA A 561 6.48 28.41 9.51
N TYR A 562 5.61 27.52 9.01
CA TYR A 562 4.47 27.04 9.80
C TYR A 562 4.83 26.09 10.95
N LYS A 563 6.06 25.55 11.01
CA LYS A 563 6.53 24.73 12.13
C LYS A 563 7.37 25.49 13.17
N LEU A 564 7.89 26.67 12.82
CA LEU A 564 8.69 27.48 13.74
C LEU A 564 7.84 28.36 14.65
N ASP A 565 6.64 28.76 14.21
CA ASP A 565 5.76 29.60 15.03
C ASP A 565 5.06 28.83 16.18
N ASP A 566 4.86 27.52 16.03
CA ASP A 566 4.26 26.68 17.09
C ASP A 566 5.25 26.25 18.20
N VAL A 567 6.55 26.41 17.97
CA VAL A 567 7.60 26.12 18.97
C VAL A 567 7.90 27.34 19.86
N ASN A 568 7.54 28.55 19.42
CA ASN A 568 7.75 29.79 20.18
C ASN A 568 6.50 30.28 20.94
N ALA A 569 5.40 29.51 20.92
CA ALA A 569 4.13 29.86 21.58
C ALA A 569 3.72 28.86 22.69
N ARG A 570 4.68 28.26 23.40
CA ARG A 570 4.46 27.54 24.66
C ARG A 570 5.36 28.01 25.78
#